data_AF-A0A066YQ66-F1
#
_entry.id   AF-A0A066YQ66-F1
#
_cell.length_a   1.000
_cell.length_b   1.000
_cell.length_c   1.000
_cell.angle_alpha   90.00
_cell.angle_beta   90.00
_cell.angle_gamma   90.00
#
_symmetry.space_group_name_H-M   'P 1'
#
loop_
_entity.id
_entity.type
_entity.pdbx_description
1 polymer ?
#
loop_
_entity_poly.entity_id
_entity_poly.type
_entity_poly.pdbx_seq_one_letter_code
_entity_poly.pdbx_strand_id
1 'polypeptide(L)'
;MLTGFVTGAEAHAFAALPAADQRAAAVAQASRLFPMLPEPLAFHVTDWVNERWSKGCYAALFGPGDWSALGPTLTTPHGLVHFAGTETSTEFFGLLEGAVRSGRRAAAELLSA
;
A
#
# COMPACT_ATOMS: atom_id res chain seq x y z
N MET A 1 -7.94 -5.90 19.76
CA MET A 1 -7.77 -4.94 18.65
C MET A 1 -8.25 -5.60 17.38
N LEU A 2 -9.11 -4.93 16.62
CA LEU A 2 -9.58 -5.41 15.32
C LEU A 2 -9.08 -4.41 14.26
N THR A 3 -8.39 -4.92 13.24
CA THR A 3 -7.90 -4.12 12.11
C THR A 3 -8.65 -4.55 10.86
N GLY A 4 -9.18 -3.57 10.12
CA GLY A 4 -9.85 -3.77 8.85
C GLY A 4 -9.18 -2.95 7.75
N PHE A 5 -9.39 -3.37 6.50
CA PHE A 5 -8.92 -2.66 5.33
C PHE A 5 -10.12 -2.32 4.45
N VAL A 6 -10.21 -1.06 4.04
CA VAL A 6 -11.12 -0.63 2.97
C VAL A 6 -10.23 -0.40 1.75
N THR A 7 -10.52 -1.09 0.65
CA THR A 7 -9.65 -1.17 -0.52
C THR A 7 -10.38 -0.75 -1.78
N GLY A 8 -9.65 -0.44 -2.86
CA GLY A 8 -10.25 -0.17 -4.16
C GLY A 8 -11.12 1.09 -4.17
N ALA A 9 -12.21 1.05 -4.95
CA ALA A 9 -13.12 2.20 -5.09
C ALA A 9 -13.77 2.58 -3.76
N GLU A 10 -14.05 1.60 -2.90
CA GLU A 10 -14.62 1.79 -1.57
C GLU A 10 -13.67 2.58 -0.65
N ALA A 11 -12.35 2.47 -0.84
CA ALA A 11 -11.39 3.24 -0.05
C ALA A 11 -11.55 4.74 -0.29
N HIS A 12 -11.74 5.15 -1.55
CA HIS A 12 -12.00 6.55 -1.91
C HIS A 12 -13.33 7.04 -1.33
N ALA A 13 -14.39 6.25 -1.46
CA ALA A 13 -15.70 6.59 -0.92
C ALA A 13 -15.66 6.73 0.61
N PHE A 14 -14.97 5.81 1.29
CA PHE A 14 -14.81 5.85 2.74
C PHE A 14 -13.95 7.01 3.22
N ALA A 15 -12.83 7.29 2.53
CA ALA A 15 -11.95 8.42 2.84
C ALA A 15 -12.67 9.78 2.72
N ALA A 16 -13.65 9.88 1.82
CA ALA A 16 -14.46 11.09 1.65
C ALA A 16 -15.53 11.32 2.75
N LEU A 17 -15.81 10.32 3.59
CA LEU A 17 -16.77 10.45 4.68
C LEU A 17 -16.22 11.35 5.81
N PRO A 18 -17.07 12.11 6.51
CA PRO A 18 -16.71 12.70 7.79
C PRO A 18 -16.21 11.64 8.78
N ALA A 19 -15.27 12.00 9.66
CA ALA A 19 -14.66 11.06 10.60
C ALA A 19 -15.66 10.31 11.50
N ALA A 20 -16.77 10.96 11.88
CA ALA A 20 -17.85 10.34 12.65
C ALA A 20 -18.55 9.22 11.85
N ASP A 21 -18.77 9.45 10.56
CA ASP A 21 -19.43 8.49 9.66
C ASP A 21 -18.51 7.34 9.29
N GLN A 22 -17.20 7.59 9.15
CA GLN A 22 -16.18 6.54 9.01
C GLN A 22 -16.23 5.57 10.20
N ARG A 23 -16.26 6.11 11.43
CA ARG A 23 -16.37 5.31 12.66
C ARG A 23 -17.67 4.52 12.68
N ALA A 24 -18.81 5.18 12.44
CA ALA A 24 -20.11 4.54 12.48
C ALA A 24 -20.21 3.38 11.47
N ALA A 25 -19.74 3.60 10.23
CA ALA A 25 -19.74 2.58 9.19
C ALA A 25 -18.84 1.38 9.56
N ALA A 26 -17.62 1.63 10.05
CA ALA A 26 -16.68 0.58 10.43
C ALA A 26 -17.18 -0.23 11.64
N VAL A 27 -17.71 0.43 12.68
CA VAL A 27 -18.29 -0.25 13.86
C VAL A 27 -19.53 -1.05 13.46
N ALA A 28 -20.43 -0.49 12.64
CA ALA A 28 -21.60 -1.20 12.17
C ALA A 28 -21.23 -2.46 11.37
N GLN A 29 -20.20 -2.40 10.53
CA GLN A 29 -19.69 -3.57 9.82
C GLN A 29 -19.09 -4.60 10.78
N ALA A 30 -18.26 -4.16 11.74
CA ALA A 30 -17.66 -5.04 12.73
C ALA A 30 -18.73 -5.75 13.56
N SER A 31 -19.76 -5.04 14.04
CA SER A 31 -20.86 -5.63 14.82
C SER A 31 -21.72 -6.60 14.01
N ARG A 32 -21.88 -6.40 12.69
CA ARG A 32 -22.57 -7.39 11.84
C ARG A 32 -21.81 -8.71 11.75
N LEU A 33 -20.48 -8.66 11.66
CA LEU A 33 -19.62 -9.84 11.56
C LEU A 33 -19.39 -10.49 12.93
N PHE A 34 -19.30 -9.66 13.96
CA PHE A 34 -18.95 -10.05 15.32
C PHE A 34 -19.91 -9.37 16.31
N PRO A 35 -21.16 -9.88 16.46
CA PRO A 35 -22.19 -9.26 17.29
C PRO A 35 -21.85 -9.19 18.78
N MET A 36 -20.84 -9.96 19.22
CA MET A 36 -20.35 -9.99 20.59
C MET A 36 -19.32 -8.88 20.91
N LEU A 37 -18.90 -8.09 19.91
CA LEU A 37 -17.91 -7.03 20.15
C LEU A 37 -18.49 -5.94 21.05
N PRO A 38 -17.76 -5.53 22.11
CA PRO A 38 -18.12 -4.37 22.89
C PRO A 38 -17.83 -3.08 22.12
N GLU A 39 -18.29 -1.94 22.66
CA GLU A 39 -17.92 -0.62 22.14
C GLU A 39 -16.39 -0.42 22.19
N PRO A 40 -15.74 0.02 21.09
CA PRO A 40 -14.29 0.16 21.07
C PRO A 40 -13.81 1.33 21.94
N LEU A 41 -12.79 1.08 22.76
CA LEU A 41 -12.14 2.10 23.60
C LEU A 41 -11.42 3.18 22.77
N ALA A 42 -10.94 2.82 21.58
CA ALA A 42 -10.28 3.72 20.64
C ALA A 42 -10.59 3.31 19.20
N PHE A 43 -10.60 4.28 18.30
CA PHE A 43 -10.83 4.09 16.87
C PHE A 43 -9.86 4.97 16.08
N HIS A 44 -9.12 4.35 15.16
CA HIS A 44 -8.15 5.03 14.32
C HIS A 44 -8.33 4.61 12.86
N VAL A 45 -8.23 5.59 11.97
CA VAL A 45 -8.24 5.41 10.53
C VAL A 45 -6.97 6.07 10.00
N THR A 46 -6.23 5.34 9.17
CA THR A 46 -5.14 5.90 8.37
C THR A 46 -5.63 6.02 6.94
N ASP A 47 -5.80 7.26 6.48
CA ASP A 47 -6.15 7.55 5.09
C ASP A 47 -4.90 7.49 4.21
N TRP A 48 -4.64 6.31 3.66
CA TRP A 48 -3.53 6.11 2.73
C TRP A 48 -3.81 6.70 1.34
N VAL A 49 -5.08 6.83 0.95
CA VAL A 49 -5.47 7.35 -0.36
C VAL A 49 -5.04 8.80 -0.51
N ASN A 50 -5.22 9.60 0.55
CA ASN A 50 -4.88 11.01 0.57
C ASN A 50 -3.55 11.33 1.29
N GLU A 51 -2.77 10.32 1.68
CA GLU A 51 -1.44 10.56 2.24
C GLU A 51 -0.54 11.19 1.16
N ARG A 52 0.07 12.33 1.49
CA ARG A 52 0.73 13.22 0.52
C ARG A 52 1.84 12.54 -0.28
N TRP A 53 2.58 11.64 0.34
CA TRP A 53 3.80 11.05 -0.21
C TRP A 53 3.56 9.66 -0.75
N SER A 54 2.74 8.85 -0.07
CA SER A 54 2.37 7.51 -0.50
C SER A 54 1.32 7.52 -1.61
N LYS A 55 0.37 8.47 -1.58
CA LYS A 55 -0.71 8.62 -2.59
C LYS A 55 -1.50 7.35 -2.86
N GLY A 56 -1.59 6.47 -1.87
CA GLY A 56 -2.12 5.12 -1.99
C GLY A 56 -1.37 4.13 -1.11
N CYS A 57 -1.88 2.90 -1.08
CA CYS A 57 -1.32 1.78 -0.33
C CYS A 57 -1.91 0.47 -0.89
N TYR A 58 -1.25 -0.68 -0.76
CA TYR A 58 0.10 -0.90 -0.20
C TYR A 58 1.19 -1.02 -1.28
N ALA A 59 0.80 -1.05 -2.56
CA ALA A 59 1.71 -1.20 -3.68
C ALA A 59 1.22 -0.38 -4.87
N ALA A 60 2.14 0.04 -5.74
CA ALA A 60 1.77 0.60 -7.04
C ALA A 60 1.33 -0.52 -8.01
N LEU A 61 0.06 -0.88 -7.99
CA LEU A 61 -0.47 -1.97 -8.82
C LEU A 61 -0.42 -1.62 -10.32
N PHE A 62 0.03 -2.59 -11.11
CA PHE A 62 0.04 -2.52 -12.56
C PHE A 62 -1.35 -2.78 -13.15
N GLY A 63 -1.71 -2.01 -14.17
CA GLY A 63 -2.88 -2.27 -14.99
C GLY A 63 -2.65 -3.44 -15.96
N PRO A 64 -3.71 -3.88 -16.66
CA PRO A 64 -3.60 -4.92 -17.67
C PRO A 64 -2.57 -4.56 -18.75
N GLY A 65 -1.55 -5.40 -18.93
CA GLY A 65 -0.50 -5.23 -19.94
C GLY A 65 0.74 -4.45 -19.47
N ASP A 66 0.65 -3.67 -18.39
CA ASP A 66 1.76 -2.84 -17.92
C ASP A 66 2.99 -3.67 -17.53
N TRP A 67 2.78 -4.83 -16.88
CA TRP A 67 3.89 -5.71 -16.50
C TRP A 67 4.70 -6.18 -17.71
N SER A 68 4.02 -6.61 -18.77
CA SER A 68 4.69 -7.09 -19.99
C SER A 68 5.40 -5.95 -20.72
N ALA A 69 4.83 -4.74 -20.68
CA ALA A 69 5.39 -3.57 -21.35
C ALA A 69 6.55 -2.91 -20.59
N LEU A 70 6.46 -2.84 -19.26
CA LEU A 70 7.35 -2.04 -18.40
C LEU A 70 8.21 -2.89 -17.47
N GLY A 71 7.76 -4.08 -17.07
CA GLY A 71 8.48 -4.97 -16.16
C GLY A 71 9.92 -5.27 -16.57
N PRO A 72 10.21 -5.59 -17.86
CA PRO A 72 11.58 -5.89 -18.32
C PRO A 72 12.58 -4.74 -18.15
N THR A 73 12.11 -3.49 -18.09
CA THR A 73 12.96 -2.29 -17.98
C THR A 73 12.76 -1.52 -16.68
N LEU A 74 11.92 -2.02 -15.76
CA LEU A 74 11.52 -1.32 -14.53
C LEU A 74 12.70 -0.95 -13.63
N THR A 75 13.77 -1.74 -13.65
CA THR A 75 14.97 -1.55 -12.83
C THR A 75 16.17 -1.03 -13.60
N THR A 76 16.01 -0.68 -14.88
CA THR A 76 17.10 -0.17 -15.71
C THR A 76 17.59 1.17 -15.15
N PRO A 77 18.87 1.31 -14.77
CA PRO A 77 19.42 2.58 -14.30
C PRO A 77 19.38 3.67 -15.38
N HIS A 78 19.25 4.93 -14.94
CA HIS A 78 19.36 6.10 -15.81
C HIS A 78 20.60 6.93 -15.44
N GLY A 79 21.71 6.70 -16.15
CA GLY A 79 23.00 7.30 -15.80
C GLY A 79 23.45 6.83 -14.41
N LEU A 80 23.65 7.77 -13.48
CA LEU A 80 24.03 7.48 -12.08
C LEU A 80 22.83 7.24 -11.16
N VAL A 81 21.61 7.18 -11.70
CA VAL A 81 20.38 6.98 -10.92
C VAL A 81 19.96 5.51 -10.99
N HIS A 82 19.96 4.87 -9.83
CA HIS A 82 19.47 3.50 -9.63
C HIS A 82 18.13 3.52 -8.90
N PHE A 83 17.25 2.58 -9.24
CA PHE A 83 15.89 2.53 -8.71
C PHE A 83 15.76 1.41 -7.67
N ALA A 84 15.28 1.78 -6.48
CA ALA A 84 14.86 0.86 -5.41
C ALA A 84 13.37 1.05 -5.11
N GLY A 85 12.87 0.45 -4.04
CA GLY A 85 11.45 0.43 -3.69
C GLY A 85 10.83 -0.94 -3.96
N THR A 86 9.79 -1.31 -3.23
CA THR A 86 9.26 -2.67 -3.29
C THR A 86 8.72 -3.03 -4.68
N GLU A 87 8.33 -2.03 -5.46
CA GLU A 87 7.82 -2.14 -6.81
C GLU A 87 8.86 -2.73 -7.77
N THR A 88 10.14 -2.51 -7.47
CA THR A 88 11.27 -3.00 -8.27
C THR A 88 11.71 -4.40 -7.86
N SER A 89 11.00 -5.07 -6.94
CA SER A 89 11.32 -6.41 -6.47
C SER A 89 10.50 -7.45 -7.21
N THR A 90 11.14 -8.46 -7.80
CA THR A 90 10.47 -9.60 -8.46
C THR A 90 9.92 -10.63 -7.45
N GLU A 91 10.31 -10.51 -6.19
CA GLU A 91 9.79 -11.30 -5.07
C GLU A 91 9.29 -10.36 -3.98
N PHE A 92 8.19 -10.69 -3.32
CA PHE A 92 7.60 -9.87 -2.25
C PHE A 92 7.24 -8.44 -2.70
N PHE A 93 6.81 -8.28 -3.96
CA PHE A 93 6.27 -7.03 -4.49
C PHE A 93 5.16 -6.47 -3.58
N GLY A 94 5.23 -5.17 -3.28
CA GLY A 94 4.30 -4.48 -2.39
C GLY A 94 4.53 -4.69 -0.89
N LEU A 95 5.58 -5.40 -0.49
CA LEU A 95 5.84 -5.75 0.91
C LEU A 95 7.18 -5.18 1.40
N LEU A 96 7.33 -5.09 2.72
CA LEU A 96 8.56 -4.63 3.36
C LEU A 96 9.78 -5.45 2.92
N GLU A 97 9.64 -6.77 2.77
CA GLU A 97 10.73 -7.63 2.29
C GLU A 97 11.16 -7.26 0.86
N GLY A 98 10.21 -6.90 -0.01
CA GLY A 98 10.50 -6.40 -1.35
C GLY A 98 11.28 -5.08 -1.31
N ALA A 99 10.94 -4.17 -0.40
CA ALA A 99 11.67 -2.91 -0.21
C ALA A 99 13.11 -3.14 0.27
N VAL A 100 13.31 -4.06 1.22
CA VAL A 100 14.65 -4.41 1.72
C VAL A 100 15.50 -5.04 0.63
N ARG A 101 14.94 -6.01 -0.11
CA ARG A 101 15.63 -6.70 -1.20
C ARG A 101 16.01 -5.76 -2.32
N SER A 102 15.11 -4.89 -2.76
CA SER A 102 15.41 -3.93 -3.82
C SER A 102 16.45 -2.91 -3.41
N GLY A 103 16.43 -2.45 -2.15
CA GLY A 103 17.46 -1.57 -1.62
C GLY A 103 18.84 -2.22 -1.63
N ARG A 104 18.94 -3.50 -1.23
CA ARG A 104 20.20 -4.27 -1.29
C ARG A 104 20.70 -4.45 -2.72
N ARG A 105 19.80 -4.76 -3.67
CA ARG A 105 20.15 -4.86 -5.09
C ARG A 105 20.68 -3.54 -5.63
N ALA A 106 19.96 -2.43 -5.46
CA ALA A 106 20.38 -1.11 -5.93
C ALA A 106 21.73 -0.68 -5.32
N ALA A 107 21.98 -1.00 -4.05
CA ALA A 107 23.28 -0.76 -3.42
C ALA A 107 24.40 -1.61 -4.06
N ALA A 108 24.14 -2.88 -4.38
CA ALA A 108 25.12 -3.73 -5.05
C ALA A 108 25.44 -3.25 -6.48
N GLU A 109 24.43 -2.79 -7.23
CA GLU A 109 24.61 -2.20 -8.56
C GLU A 109 25.57 -1.00 -8.49
N LEU A 110 25.36 -0.08 -7.55
CA LEU A 110 26.21 1.08 -7.32
C LEU A 110 27.65 0.73 -6.93
N LEU A 111 27.85 -0.34 -6.16
CA LEU A 111 29.19 -0.78 -5.73
C LEU A 111 29.95 -1.52 -6.83
N SER A 112 29.25 -1.97 -7.88
CA SER A 112 29.83 -2.71 -9.02
C SER A 112 30.10 -1.87 -10.26
N ALA A 113 29.65 -0.61 -10.26
CA ALA A 113 29.86 0.37 -11.33
C ALA A 113 31.21 1.09 -11.16
#